data_AF-A0A957QQX6-F1
#
_entry.id   AF-A0A957QQX6-F1
#
_cell.length_a   1.000
_cell.length_b   1.000
_cell.length_c   1.000
_cell.angle_alpha   90.00
_cell.angle_beta   90.00
_cell.angle_gamma   90.00
#
_symmetry.space_group_name_H-M   'P 1'
#
loop_
_entity.id
_entity.type
_entity.pdbx_description
1 polymer ?
#
loop_
_entity_poly.entity_id
_entity_poly.type
_entity_poly.pdbx_seq_one_letter_code
_entity_poly.pdbx_strand_id
1 'polypeptide(L)'
;AAPFVTSDPGRHQTKYELKGLAEGRTCHYYKYEKVASPPVAEFAIPEEYEMPHIILQTTLTLPQVKAQFSPFHQPAGPEGHIRFMQLFENVRDQSLLVETHVGEVAVTQHLGLSIRQRTPGELILGLADFGFPRPTLGTHVAIQYLADWLMTLDPAGAIVQSNLRSLAST
;
A
#
# COMPACT_ATOMS: atom_id res chain seq x y z
N ALA A 1 0.48 2.64 -31.93
CA ALA A 1 -0.75 3.37 -32.34
C ALA A 1 -1.50 3.77 -31.08
N ALA A 2 -2.29 4.85 -31.10
CA ALA A 2 -3.09 5.23 -29.93
C ALA A 2 -4.15 4.15 -29.64
N PRO A 3 -4.44 3.81 -28.36
CA PRO A 3 -5.36 2.72 -27.99
C PRO A 3 -6.85 3.08 -28.15
N PHE A 4 -7.15 4.18 -28.84
CA PHE A 4 -8.49 4.71 -29.02
C PHE A 4 -8.72 5.12 -30.48
N VAL A 5 -9.99 5.17 -30.87
CA VAL A 5 -10.43 5.81 -32.11
C VAL A 5 -11.17 7.10 -31.77
N THR A 6 -11.13 8.08 -32.66
CA THR A 6 -11.81 9.38 -32.47
C THR A 6 -13.19 9.45 -33.13
N SER A 7 -13.58 8.39 -33.84
CA SER A 7 -14.91 8.23 -34.41
C SER A 7 -15.42 6.81 -34.19
N ASP A 8 -16.66 6.67 -33.76
CA ASP A 8 -17.34 5.36 -33.63
C ASP A 8 -18.76 5.43 -34.20
N PRO A 9 -18.91 5.42 -35.54
CA PRO A 9 -20.21 5.54 -36.20
C PRO A 9 -21.12 4.36 -35.79
N GLY A 10 -22.33 4.66 -35.32
CA GLY A 10 -23.32 3.65 -34.92
C GLY A 10 -23.41 3.41 -33.40
N ARG A 11 -22.50 3.99 -32.60
CA ARG A 11 -22.65 4.02 -31.15
C ARG A 11 -23.78 4.96 -30.74
N HIS A 12 -24.58 4.57 -29.74
CA HIS A 12 -25.54 5.47 -29.13
C HIS A 12 -24.81 6.56 -28.32
N GLN A 13 -24.93 7.81 -28.76
CA GLN A 13 -24.26 8.93 -28.14
C GLN A 13 -24.98 9.34 -26.86
N THR A 14 -24.22 9.49 -25.78
CA THR A 14 -24.80 9.97 -24.51
C THR A 14 -25.00 11.48 -24.52
N LYS A 15 -25.87 11.99 -23.64
CA LYS A 15 -26.04 13.44 -23.43
C LYS A 15 -24.72 14.17 -23.16
N TYR A 16 -23.80 13.56 -22.41
CA TYR A 16 -22.51 14.17 -22.05
C TYR A 16 -21.56 14.22 -23.25
N GLU A 17 -21.60 13.20 -24.10
CA GLU A 17 -20.83 13.14 -25.34
C GLU A 17 -21.26 14.25 -26.30
N LEU A 18 -22.57 14.40 -26.54
CA LEU A 18 -23.12 15.47 -27.38
C LEU A 18 -22.72 16.86 -26.87
N LYS A 19 -22.75 17.06 -25.56
CA LYS A 19 -22.30 18.32 -24.95
C LYS A 19 -20.81 18.56 -25.18
N GLY A 20 -19.97 17.55 -24.98
CA GLY A 20 -18.52 17.66 -25.21
C GLY A 20 -18.20 17.98 -26.67
N LEU A 21 -18.90 17.36 -27.62
CA LEU A 21 -18.75 17.62 -29.05
C LEU A 21 -19.16 19.05 -29.42
N ALA A 22 -20.27 19.56 -28.86
CA ALA A 22 -20.71 20.94 -29.05
C ALA A 22 -19.69 21.98 -28.53
N GLU A 23 -18.92 21.61 -27.50
CA GLU A 23 -17.81 22.40 -26.96
C GLU A 23 -16.49 22.19 -27.74
N GLY A 24 -16.51 21.44 -28.85
CA GLY A 24 -15.34 21.19 -29.69
C GLY A 24 -14.34 20.18 -29.11
N ARG A 25 -14.72 19.37 -28.11
CA ARG A 25 -13.83 18.35 -27.52
C ARG A 25 -13.77 17.11 -28.41
N THR A 26 -12.58 16.52 -28.52
CA THR A 26 -12.37 15.24 -29.20
C THR A 26 -12.80 14.07 -28.30
N CYS A 27 -13.74 13.26 -28.78
CA CYS A 27 -14.11 12.01 -28.12
C CYS A 27 -13.05 10.92 -28.39
N HIS A 28 -12.74 10.13 -27.36
CA HIS A 28 -11.78 9.04 -27.43
C HIS A 28 -12.53 7.74 -27.08
N TYR A 29 -12.77 6.89 -28.07
CA TYR A 29 -13.52 5.64 -27.90
C TYR A 29 -12.56 4.47 -27.77
N TYR A 30 -12.73 3.69 -26.70
CA TYR A 30 -11.99 2.46 -26.45
C TYR A 30 -12.88 1.27 -26.82
N LYS A 31 -12.49 0.51 -27.85
CA LYS A 31 -13.20 -0.68 -28.29
C LYS A 31 -12.51 -1.91 -27.73
N TYR A 32 -13.29 -2.73 -27.02
CA TYR A 32 -12.84 -4.00 -26.49
C TYR A 32 -13.24 -5.10 -27.47
N GLU A 33 -12.27 -5.92 -27.87
CA GLU A 33 -12.51 -7.10 -28.68
C GLU A 33 -12.32 -8.35 -27.83
N LYS A 34 -13.14 -9.37 -28.09
CA LYS A 34 -12.95 -10.66 -27.46
C LYS A 34 -11.77 -11.36 -28.12
N VAL A 35 -10.67 -11.49 -27.39
CA VAL A 35 -9.48 -12.23 -27.82
C VAL A 35 -9.51 -13.66 -27.25
N ALA A 36 -8.97 -14.63 -28.00
CA ALA A 36 -8.97 -16.04 -27.61
C ALA A 36 -8.01 -16.36 -26.45
N SER A 37 -6.96 -15.55 -26.29
CA SER A 37 -5.98 -15.64 -25.22
C SER A 37 -5.70 -14.25 -24.65
N PRO A 38 -5.38 -14.12 -23.35
CA PRO A 38 -4.97 -12.85 -22.77
C PRO A 38 -3.73 -12.30 -23.51
N PRO A 39 -3.68 -10.99 -23.82
CA PRO A 39 -2.47 -10.38 -24.35
C PRO A 39 -1.36 -10.44 -23.30
N VAL A 40 -0.10 -10.44 -23.77
CA VAL A 40 1.05 -10.31 -22.87
C VAL A 40 0.96 -8.96 -22.17
N ALA A 41 1.07 -8.96 -20.84
CA ALA A 41 1.08 -7.73 -20.07
C ALA A 41 2.33 -6.92 -20.41
N GLU A 42 2.14 -5.71 -20.95
CA GLU A 42 3.24 -4.77 -21.23
C GLU A 42 3.72 -4.03 -19.98
N PHE A 43 3.06 -4.26 -18.84
CA PHE A 43 3.36 -3.63 -17.56
C PHE A 43 3.39 -4.69 -16.46
N ALA A 44 4.21 -4.44 -15.44
CA ALA A 44 4.28 -5.31 -14.27
C ALA A 44 2.94 -5.26 -13.53
N ILE A 45 2.35 -6.44 -13.28
CA ILE A 45 1.17 -6.59 -12.44
C ILE A 45 1.66 -6.94 -11.03
N PRO A 46 1.23 -6.23 -9.97
CA PRO A 46 1.66 -6.54 -8.62
C PRO A 46 1.09 -7.89 -8.20
N GLU A 47 1.94 -8.76 -7.67
CA GLU A 47 1.51 -9.96 -6.95
C GLU A 47 0.98 -9.57 -5.57
N GLU A 48 -0.15 -10.16 -5.18
CA GLU A 48 -0.74 -10.01 -3.84
C GLU A 48 -0.47 -11.27 -3.01
N TYR A 49 -0.11 -11.06 -1.75
CA TYR A 49 0.15 -12.12 -0.78
C TYR A 49 -0.92 -12.15 0.32
N GLU A 50 -0.76 -13.04 1.30
CA GLU A 50 -1.60 -13.02 2.50
C GLU A 50 -1.43 -11.72 3.28
N MET A 51 -2.50 -11.28 3.94
CA MET A 51 -2.51 -10.03 4.74
C MET A 51 -1.36 -10.02 5.77
N PRO A 52 -0.40 -9.09 5.65
CA PRO A 52 0.79 -9.09 6.49
C PRO A 52 0.52 -8.57 7.90
N HIS A 53 1.09 -9.26 8.89
CA HIS A 53 1.14 -8.79 10.27
C HIS A 53 2.35 -9.37 11.02
N ILE A 54 2.73 -8.67 12.10
CA ILE A 54 3.73 -9.10 13.08
C ILE A 54 3.13 -8.97 14.48
N ILE A 55 3.43 -9.92 15.36
CA ILE A 55 3.24 -9.78 16.80
C ILE A 55 4.60 -9.57 17.47
N LEU A 56 4.73 -8.47 18.19
CA LEU A 56 5.90 -8.09 18.97
C LEU A 56 5.61 -8.26 20.46
N GLN A 57 6.51 -8.90 21.18
CA GLN A 57 6.58 -8.79 22.62
C GLN A 57 7.48 -7.60 22.97
N THR A 58 6.98 -6.68 23.78
CA THR A 58 7.70 -5.44 24.10
C THR A 58 7.19 -4.81 25.39
N THR A 59 8.04 -4.03 26.03
CA THR A 59 7.69 -3.16 27.16
C THR A 59 7.14 -1.80 26.72
N LEU A 60 7.18 -1.50 25.42
CA LEU A 60 6.70 -0.24 24.86
C LEU A 60 5.18 -0.11 24.97
N THR A 61 4.76 1.06 25.45
CA THR A 61 3.37 1.52 25.38
C THR A 61 3.16 2.39 24.14
N LEU A 62 1.93 2.46 23.64
CA LEU A 62 1.61 3.32 22.48
C LEU A 62 1.98 4.80 22.70
N PRO A 63 1.78 5.41 23.88
CA PRO A 63 2.27 6.78 24.14
C PRO A 63 3.78 6.93 23.98
N GLN A 64 4.58 5.93 24.42
CA GLN A 64 6.04 5.95 24.24
C GLN A 64 6.42 5.83 22.76
N VAL A 65 5.76 4.94 22.02
CA VAL A 65 5.96 4.79 20.57
C VAL A 65 5.67 6.12 19.86
N LYS A 66 4.51 6.73 20.14
CA LYS A 66 4.11 8.03 19.58
C LYS A 66 5.13 9.13 19.88
N ALA A 67 5.66 9.19 21.10
CA ALA A 67 6.61 10.21 21.51
C ALA A 67 7.97 10.13 20.79
N GLN A 68 8.34 8.94 20.32
CA GLN A 68 9.63 8.69 19.64
C GLN A 68 9.53 8.72 18.11
N PHE A 69 8.32 8.76 17.55
CA PHE A 69 8.16 8.72 16.11
C PHE A 69 8.68 10.00 15.46
N SER A 70 9.52 9.80 14.44
CA SER A 70 9.93 10.83 13.49
C SER A 70 9.87 10.23 12.08
N PRO A 71 9.57 11.02 11.03
CA PRO A 71 9.48 10.49 9.68
C PRO A 71 10.81 9.89 9.22
N PHE A 72 10.77 8.73 8.56
CA PHE A 72 11.96 8.05 8.04
C PHE A 72 11.70 7.39 6.70
N HIS A 73 12.77 7.06 5.99
CA HIS A 73 12.71 6.39 4.69
C HIS A 73 13.57 5.12 4.70
N GLN A 74 13.17 4.14 3.92
CA GLN A 74 13.91 2.89 3.73
C GLN A 74 13.86 2.47 2.25
N PRO A 75 14.92 1.82 1.73
CA PRO A 75 14.88 1.21 0.41
C PRO A 75 13.95 0.00 0.40
N ALA A 76 13.36 -0.33 -0.75
CA ALA A 76 12.55 -1.54 -0.94
C ALA A 76 12.99 -2.26 -2.23
N GLY A 77 14.15 -2.93 -2.15
CA GLY A 77 14.82 -3.47 -3.34
C GLY A 77 15.52 -2.39 -4.18
N PRO A 78 15.95 -2.71 -5.41
CA PRO A 78 16.77 -1.80 -6.23
C PRO A 78 16.07 -0.51 -6.68
N GLU A 79 14.75 -0.58 -6.95
CA GLU A 79 13.97 0.55 -7.49
C GLU A 79 12.80 0.96 -6.59
N GLY A 80 12.57 0.25 -5.49
CA GLY A 80 11.48 0.55 -4.55
C GLY A 80 11.93 1.42 -3.39
N HIS A 81 10.98 2.13 -2.80
CA HIS A 81 11.21 2.96 -1.61
C HIS A 81 9.99 2.96 -0.70
N ILE A 82 10.23 3.07 0.60
CA ILE A 82 9.20 3.17 1.62
C ILE A 82 9.45 4.44 2.43
N ARG A 83 8.41 5.24 2.63
CA ARG A 83 8.46 6.46 3.44
C ARG A 83 7.38 6.42 4.51
N PHE A 84 7.80 6.49 5.76
CA PHE A 84 6.92 6.64 6.92
C PHE A 84 6.81 8.14 7.22
N MET A 85 5.62 8.70 7.03
CA MET A 85 5.42 10.14 6.86
C MET A 85 4.90 10.83 8.11
N GLN A 86 3.81 10.31 8.68
CA GLN A 86 3.13 10.87 9.85
C GLN A 86 2.61 9.74 10.73
N LEU A 87 2.38 10.05 12.00
CA LEU A 87 1.77 9.14 12.95
C LEU A 87 0.52 9.79 13.55
N PHE A 88 -0.60 9.09 13.43
CA PHE A 88 -1.91 9.48 13.94
C PHE A 88 -2.31 8.56 15.08
N GLU A 89 -3.03 9.10 16.05
CA GLU A 89 -3.59 8.33 17.16
C GLU A 89 -5.08 8.11 16.92
N ASN A 90 -5.50 6.84 16.95
CA ASN A 90 -6.90 6.49 17.03
C ASN A 90 -7.32 6.50 18.50
N VAL A 91 -7.97 7.59 18.90
CA VAL A 91 -8.44 7.81 20.28
C VAL A 91 -9.52 6.82 20.74
N ARG A 92 -10.21 6.14 19.80
CA ARG A 92 -11.29 5.20 20.14
C ARG A 92 -10.77 3.79 20.35
N ASP A 93 -9.92 3.32 19.44
CA ASP A 93 -9.45 1.92 19.46
C ASP A 93 -8.06 1.76 20.09
N GLN A 94 -7.55 2.83 20.71
CA GLN A 94 -6.22 2.87 21.35
C GLN A 94 -5.16 2.27 20.43
N SER A 95 -5.03 2.86 19.24
CA SER A 95 -4.07 2.43 18.23
C SER A 95 -3.31 3.60 17.65
N LEU A 96 -2.15 3.31 17.07
CA LEU A 96 -1.43 4.26 16.24
C LEU A 96 -1.56 3.85 14.78
N LEU A 97 -1.54 4.85 13.91
CA LEU A 97 -1.60 4.71 12.47
C LEU A 97 -0.42 5.46 11.88
N VAL A 98 0.44 4.76 11.17
CA VAL A 98 1.60 5.33 10.48
C VAL A 98 1.25 5.49 9.01
N GLU A 99 1.11 6.73 8.57
CA GLU A 99 0.95 7.07 7.16
C GLU A 99 2.22 6.68 6.41
N THR A 100 2.08 5.81 5.42
CA THR A 100 3.19 5.17 4.74
C THR A 100 2.99 5.20 3.23
N HIS A 101 4.00 5.70 2.53
CA HIS A 101 4.09 5.61 1.07
C HIS A 101 5.00 4.44 0.69
N VAL A 102 4.49 3.51 -0.11
CA VAL A 102 5.22 2.35 -0.63
C VAL A 102 5.29 2.49 -2.15
N GLY A 103 6.49 2.71 -2.68
CA GLY A 103 6.76 2.72 -4.11
C GLY A 103 7.41 1.41 -4.54
N GLU A 104 6.76 0.70 -5.45
CA GLU A 104 7.27 -0.50 -6.14
C GLU A 104 7.19 -0.27 -7.66
N VAL A 105 7.91 -1.09 -8.43
CA VAL A 105 7.90 -1.00 -9.91
C VAL A 105 6.49 -1.15 -10.48
N ALA A 106 5.71 -2.09 -9.96
CA ALA A 106 4.37 -2.41 -10.45
C ALA A 106 3.26 -1.51 -9.88
N VAL A 107 3.47 -0.90 -8.71
CA VAL A 107 2.45 -0.13 -8.01
C VAL A 107 3.05 0.84 -7.00
N THR A 108 2.40 1.99 -6.86
CA THR A 108 2.62 2.92 -5.77
C THR A 108 1.39 2.96 -4.89
N GLN A 109 1.57 2.79 -3.58
CA GLN A 109 0.49 2.78 -2.60
C GLN A 109 0.74 3.84 -1.53
N HIS A 110 -0.30 4.59 -1.19
CA HIS A 110 -0.34 5.44 -0.01
C HIS A 110 -1.34 4.83 0.98
N LEU A 111 -0.83 4.30 2.09
CA LEU A 111 -1.58 3.46 3.00
C LEU A 111 -1.27 3.75 4.46
N GLY A 112 -2.10 3.23 5.35
CA GLY A 112 -1.86 3.25 6.79
C GLY A 112 -1.32 1.91 7.29
N LEU A 113 -0.29 1.96 8.13
CA LEU A 113 0.14 0.82 8.95
C LEU A 113 -0.37 1.01 10.38
N SER A 114 -0.96 -0.01 10.96
CA SER A 114 -1.50 0.02 12.32
C SER A 114 -0.50 -0.54 13.34
N ILE A 115 -0.46 0.09 14.52
CA ILE A 115 0.20 -0.42 15.72
C ILE A 115 -0.87 -0.49 16.81
N ARG A 116 -1.18 -1.70 17.28
CA ARG A 116 -2.25 -1.94 18.26
C ARG A 116 -1.75 -2.75 19.43
N GLN A 117 -2.26 -2.48 20.63
CA GLN A 117 -2.07 -3.40 21.75
C GLN A 117 -2.93 -4.66 21.50
N ARG A 118 -2.32 -5.85 21.52
CA ARG A 118 -3.04 -7.12 21.41
C ARG A 118 -3.43 -7.64 22.80
N THR A 119 -2.43 -7.76 23.66
CA THR A 119 -2.52 -8.08 25.09
C THR A 119 -1.46 -7.27 25.84
N PRO A 120 -1.50 -7.16 27.18
CA PRO A 120 -0.44 -6.49 27.92
C PRO A 120 0.94 -7.06 27.57
N GLY A 121 1.89 -6.19 27.19
CA GLY A 121 3.23 -6.58 26.75
C GLY A 121 3.34 -7.07 25.30
N GLU A 122 2.24 -7.06 24.53
CA GLU A 122 2.26 -7.40 23.11
C GLU A 122 1.64 -6.32 22.22
N LEU A 123 2.36 -5.96 21.16
CA LEU A 123 1.86 -5.14 20.06
C LEU A 123 1.64 -5.99 18.82
N ILE A 124 0.60 -5.67 18.06
CA ILE A 124 0.39 -6.19 16.70
C ILE A 124 0.57 -5.06 15.69
N LEU A 125 1.37 -5.36 14.67
CA LEU A 125 1.61 -4.51 13.51
C LEU A 125 0.92 -5.11 12.29
N GLY A 126 0.35 -4.28 11.43
CA GLY A 126 -0.24 -4.75 10.18
C GLY A 126 -0.81 -3.61 9.36
N LEU A 127 -1.51 -3.95 8.28
CA LEU A 127 -2.23 -2.96 7.49
C LEU A 127 -3.43 -2.38 8.25
N ALA A 128 -3.69 -1.09 8.05
CA ALA A 128 -4.96 -0.50 8.41
C ALA A 128 -6.07 -0.99 7.47
N ASP A 129 -7.30 -1.03 7.96
CA ASP A 129 -8.47 -1.60 7.28
C ASP A 129 -9.15 -0.64 6.29
N PHE A 130 -8.72 0.63 6.23
CA PHE A 130 -9.24 1.62 5.31
C PHE A 130 -8.34 1.81 4.08
N GLY A 131 -8.95 2.22 2.96
CA GLY A 131 -8.22 2.51 1.72
C GLY A 131 -7.89 1.31 0.84
N PHE A 132 -8.32 0.10 1.23
CA PHE A 132 -8.10 -1.15 0.48
C PHE A 132 -6.62 -1.37 0.09
N PRO A 133 -5.69 -1.37 1.07
CA PRO A 133 -4.28 -1.59 0.79
C PRO A 133 -4.07 -2.98 0.17
N ARG A 134 -3.20 -3.07 -0.84
CA ARG A 134 -2.84 -4.34 -1.47
C ARG A 134 -1.64 -4.93 -0.73
N PRO A 135 -1.71 -6.20 -0.26
CA PRO A 135 -0.62 -6.87 0.43
C PRO A 135 0.48 -7.28 -0.55
N THR A 136 1.23 -6.30 -1.06
CA THR A 136 2.37 -6.52 -1.98
C THR A 136 3.66 -6.74 -1.19
N LEU A 137 4.73 -7.15 -1.87
CA LEU A 137 6.02 -7.36 -1.21
C LEU A 137 6.52 -6.09 -0.50
N GLY A 138 6.37 -4.92 -1.13
CA GLY A 138 6.70 -3.63 -0.53
C GLY A 138 5.93 -3.36 0.76
N THR A 139 4.67 -3.78 0.85
CA THR A 139 3.87 -3.66 2.07
C THR A 139 4.35 -4.58 3.19
N HIS A 140 4.75 -5.81 2.87
CA HIS A 140 5.34 -6.72 3.85
C HIS A 140 6.66 -6.13 4.38
N VAL A 141 7.53 -5.66 3.48
CA VAL A 141 8.81 -5.02 3.84
C VAL A 141 8.59 -3.75 4.68
N ALA A 142 7.55 -2.96 4.40
CA ALA A 142 7.22 -1.78 5.21
C ALA A 142 6.84 -2.15 6.66
N ILE A 143 6.08 -3.23 6.86
CA ILE A 143 5.76 -3.72 8.21
C ILE A 143 7.01 -4.25 8.91
N GLN A 144 7.92 -4.91 8.19
CA GLN A 144 9.20 -5.33 8.75
C GLN A 144 10.02 -4.13 9.22
N TYR A 145 10.17 -3.08 8.40
CA TYR A 145 10.91 -1.89 8.80
C TYR A 145 10.28 -1.15 9.98
N LEU A 146 8.96 -1.13 10.07
CA LEU A 146 8.28 -0.57 11.22
C LEU A 146 8.55 -1.40 12.48
N ALA A 147 8.56 -2.73 12.37
CA ALA A 147 8.92 -3.63 13.45
C ALA A 147 10.37 -3.42 13.90
N ASP A 148 11.31 -3.37 12.96
CA ASP A 148 12.74 -3.16 13.23
C ASP A 148 12.95 -1.82 13.95
N TRP A 149 12.29 -0.76 13.50
CA TRP A 149 12.32 0.54 14.18
C TRP A 149 11.83 0.44 15.63
N LEU A 150 10.71 -0.23 15.89
CA LEU A 150 10.21 -0.44 17.25
C LEU A 150 11.21 -1.22 18.12
N MET A 151 11.88 -2.23 17.56
CA MET A 151 12.91 -3.00 18.29
C MET A 151 14.15 -2.16 18.61
N THR A 152 14.42 -1.08 17.88
CA THR A 152 15.49 -0.13 18.28
C THR A 152 15.13 0.66 19.54
N LEU A 153 13.83 0.82 19.84
CA LEU A 153 13.34 1.55 21.02
C LEU A 153 13.25 0.66 22.27
N ASP A 154 13.11 -0.66 22.08
CA ASP A 154 13.10 -1.65 23.15
C ASP A 154 14.03 -2.82 22.80
N PRO A 155 15.32 -2.74 23.18
CA PRO A 155 16.29 -3.79 22.89
C PRO A 155 15.97 -5.15 23.54
N ALA A 156 15.07 -5.20 24.53
CA ALA A 156 14.60 -6.44 25.14
C ALA A 156 13.36 -7.02 24.43
N GLY A 157 12.79 -6.28 23.47
CA GLY A 157 11.67 -6.71 22.65
C GLY A 157 12.04 -7.85 21.70
N ALA A 158 11.04 -8.59 21.26
CA ALA A 158 11.21 -9.70 20.34
C ALA A 158 10.01 -9.86 19.39
N ILE A 159 10.28 -10.32 18.18
CA ILE A 159 9.23 -10.79 17.26
C ILE A 159 8.78 -12.18 17.73
N VAL A 160 7.52 -12.30 18.12
CA VAL A 160 6.92 -13.57 18.57
C VAL A 160 6.34 -14.34 17.39
N GLN A 161 5.73 -13.63 16.45
CA GLN A 161 5.12 -14.21 15.27
C GLN A 161 5.20 -13.24 14.09
N SER A 162 5.42 -13.78 12.89
CA SER A 162 5.45 -13.04 11.64
C SER A 162 4.94 -13.92 10.50
N ASN A 163 4.09 -13.38 9.63
CA ASN A 163 3.74 -14.00 8.35
C ASN A 163 4.29 -13.18 7.16
N LEU A 164 5.30 -12.34 7.41
CA LEU A 164 5.85 -11.47 6.38
C LEU A 164 6.59 -12.25 5.31
N ARG A 165 6.61 -11.66 4.11
CA ARG A 165 7.45 -12.06 2.99
C ARG A 165 8.68 -11.16 3.02
N SER A 166 9.85 -11.71 2.76
CA SER A 166 11.10 -10.97 2.69
C SER A 166 11.58 -10.84 1.24
N LEU A 167 12.37 -9.81 0.97
CA LEU A 167 13.21 -9.78 -0.22
C LEU A 167 14.24 -10.92 -0.08
N ALA A 168 14.37 -11.77 -1.10
CA ALA A 168 15.47 -12.73 -1.13
C ALA A 168 16.79 -11.95 -1.09
N SER A 169 17.68 -12.31 -0.15
CA SER A 169 19.04 -11.77 -0.13
C SER A 169 19.71 -12.14 -1.46
N THR A 170 19.91 -11.15 -2.32
CA THR A 170 20.65 -11.30 -3.56
C THR A 170 22.09 -10.92 -3.33
#